data_AF-A0A955NIA0-F1
#
_entry.id   AF-A0A955NIA0-F1
#
_cell.length_a   1.000
_cell.length_b   1.000
_cell.length_c   1.000
_cell.angle_alpha   90.00
_cell.angle_beta   90.00
_cell.angle_gamma   90.00
#
_symmetry.space_group_name_H-M   'P 1'
#
loop_
_entity.id
_entity.type
_entity.pdbx_description
1 polymer ?
#
loop_
_entity_poly.entity_id
_entity_poly.type
_entity_poly.pdbx_seq_one_letter_code
_entity_poly.pdbx_strand_id
1 'polypeptide(L)'
;MKDYELLGSFYLGCKQDPDQGTLMDEPILYDSKDLTTHAVCVGMTGSGKTGLGIALLEEAAIDGVPSIVIDPKGDMANLFLSFPTLDPKDFLPWIDESEAARQGRTASEQAAWTSNLWRKGLG
;
A
#
# COMPACT_ATOMS: atom_id res chain seq x y z
N MET A 1 -22.46 -11.98 3.96
CA MET A 1 -21.07 -11.72 3.54
C MET A 1 -20.35 -13.04 3.74
N LYS A 2 -19.78 -13.64 2.68
CA LYS A 2 -18.94 -14.84 2.88
C LYS A 2 -17.66 -14.38 3.58
N ASP A 3 -17.24 -15.10 4.62
CA ASP A 3 -15.89 -14.92 5.18
C ASP A 3 -14.87 -15.24 4.08
N TYR A 4 -14.07 -14.25 3.71
CA TYR A 4 -12.99 -14.40 2.73
C TYR A 4 -11.60 -14.36 3.40
N GLU A 5 -11.52 -13.99 4.67
CA GLU A 5 -10.33 -14.02 5.50
C GLU A 5 -10.04 -15.47 5.92
N LEU A 6 -9.41 -16.23 5.03
CA LEU A 6 -9.00 -17.61 5.26
C LEU A 6 -7.47 -17.68 5.26
N LEU A 7 -6.89 -18.27 6.31
CA LEU A 7 -5.44 -18.39 6.43
C LEU A 7 -4.85 -19.10 5.20
N GLY A 8 -3.89 -18.45 4.53
CA GLY A 8 -3.26 -18.95 3.31
C GLY A 8 -4.06 -18.67 2.03
N SER A 9 -5.09 -17.82 2.08
CA SER A 9 -5.92 -17.46 0.94
C SER A 9 -5.90 -15.95 0.73
N PHE A 10 -5.09 -15.49 -0.22
CA PHE A 10 -4.89 -14.07 -0.47
C PHE A 10 -6.00 -13.51 -1.35
N TYR A 11 -6.68 -12.46 -0.88
CA TYR A 11 -7.65 -11.72 -1.66
C TYR A 11 -6.97 -10.87 -2.75
N LEU A 12 -7.32 -11.08 -4.01
CA LEU A 12 -6.78 -10.35 -5.18
C LEU A 12 -7.80 -9.44 -5.88
N GLY A 13 -8.95 -9.20 -5.25
CA GLY A 13 -10.05 -8.45 -5.85
C GLY A 13 -11.24 -9.34 -6.17
N CYS A 14 -12.06 -8.91 -7.13
CA CYS A 14 -13.25 -9.64 -7.57
C CYS A 14 -13.15 -10.05 -9.05
N LYS A 15 -13.88 -11.09 -9.42
CA LYS A 15 -14.01 -11.48 -10.83
C LYS A 15 -14.63 -10.34 -11.63
N GLN A 16 -14.22 -10.25 -12.89
CA GLN A 16 -14.79 -9.35 -13.87
C GLN A 16 -15.56 -10.15 -14.90
N ASP A 17 -16.72 -9.64 -15.31
CA ASP A 17 -17.42 -10.11 -16.51
C ASP A 17 -16.55 -9.84 -17.75
N PRO A 18 -16.11 -10.89 -18.47
CA PRO A 18 -15.22 -10.69 -19.61
C PRO A 18 -15.90 -10.00 -20.79
N ASP A 19 -17.24 -10.06 -20.88
CA ASP A 19 -18.01 -9.47 -21.97
C ASP A 19 -18.45 -8.04 -21.64
N GLN A 20 -18.82 -7.79 -20.37
CA GLN A 20 -19.35 -6.48 -19.93
C GLN A 20 -18.30 -5.58 -19.29
N GLY A 21 -17.15 -6.13 -18.87
CA GLY A 21 -16.12 -5.41 -18.12
C GLY A 21 -16.57 -4.97 -16.72
N THR A 22 -17.69 -5.49 -16.22
CA THR A 22 -18.26 -5.16 -14.92
C THR A 22 -17.67 -6.04 -13.83
N LEU A 23 -17.47 -5.49 -12.63
CA LEU A 23 -17.05 -6.27 -11.48
C LEU A 23 -18.22 -7.11 -10.98
N MET A 24 -17.95 -8.37 -10.65
CA MET A 24 -18.87 -9.28 -9.99
C MET A 24 -18.63 -9.26 -8.47
N ASP A 25 -19.61 -9.73 -7.69
CA ASP A 25 -19.47 -9.87 -6.23
C ASP A 25 -18.71 -11.16 -5.81
N GLU A 26 -18.05 -11.84 -6.74
CA GLU A 26 -17.29 -13.06 -6.47
C GLU A 26 -15.81 -12.73 -6.23
N PRO A 27 -15.28 -12.96 -5.02
CA PRO A 27 -13.87 -12.70 -4.72
C PRO A 27 -12.95 -13.66 -5.46
N ILE A 28 -11.77 -13.17 -5.84
CA ILE A 28 -10.64 -13.99 -6.29
C ILE A 28 -9.77 -14.23 -5.07
N LEU A 29 -9.78 -15.47 -4.59
CA LEU A 29 -8.95 -15.92 -3.48
C LEU A 29 -7.83 -16.81 -4.03
N TYR A 30 -6.59 -16.36 -3.90
CA TYR A 30 -5.40 -17.00 -4.42
C TYR A 30 -4.74 -17.86 -3.34
N ASP A 31 -4.36 -19.10 -3.67
CA ASP A 31 -3.67 -19.98 -2.71
C ASP A 31 -2.23 -19.48 -2.53
N SER A 32 -1.89 -19.04 -1.32
CA SER A 32 -0.56 -18.48 -1.04
C SER A 32 0.57 -19.51 -1.23
N LYS A 33 0.26 -20.81 -1.24
CA LYS A 33 1.24 -21.86 -1.53
C LYS A 33 1.79 -21.76 -2.94
N ASP A 34 1.03 -21.22 -3.89
CA ASP A 34 1.51 -21.05 -5.26
C ASP A 34 2.67 -20.03 -5.32
N LEU A 35 2.73 -19.07 -4.39
CA LEU A 35 3.82 -18.10 -4.28
C LEU A 35 5.15 -18.72 -3.82
N THR A 36 5.17 -19.97 -3.36
CA THR A 36 6.40 -20.68 -3.00
C THR A 36 7.24 -21.09 -4.22
N THR A 37 6.68 -20.98 -5.43
CA THR A 37 7.34 -21.37 -6.70
C THR A 37 7.74 -20.19 -7.59
N HIS A 38 7.91 -19.00 -6.99
CA HIS A 38 8.18 -17.72 -7.66
C HIS A 38 7.02 -17.25 -8.53
N ALA A 39 6.81 -15.93 -8.53
CA ALA A 39 5.83 -15.27 -9.39
C ALA A 39 6.49 -14.12 -10.15
N VAL A 40 5.95 -13.82 -11.34
CA VAL A 40 6.38 -12.67 -12.14
C VAL A 40 5.15 -11.88 -12.53
N CYS A 41 5.12 -10.59 -12.17
CA CYS A 41 4.08 -9.65 -12.59
C CYS A 41 4.62 -8.75 -13.71
N VAL A 42 3.97 -8.77 -14.87
CA VAL A 42 4.35 -7.98 -16.06
C VAL A 42 3.24 -7.01 -16.45
N GLY A 43 3.61 -5.88 -17.03
CA GLY A 43 2.65 -4.85 -17.44
C GLY A 43 3.31 -3.48 -17.62
N MET A 44 2.64 -2.57 -18.33
CA MET A 44 3.13 -1.21 -18.56
C MET A 44 2.96 -0.31 -17.31
N THR A 45 3.59 0.85 -17.27
CA THR A 45 3.33 1.85 -16.22
C THR A 45 1.84 2.19 -16.17
N GLY A 46 1.26 2.31 -14.97
CA GLY A 46 -0.18 2.56 -14.80
C GLY A 46 -1.07 1.31 -14.88
N SER A 47 -0.53 0.12 -15.19
CA SER A 47 -1.31 -1.13 -15.27
C SER A 47 -1.64 -1.76 -13.91
N GLY A 48 -1.33 -1.09 -12.79
CA GLY A 48 -1.64 -1.59 -11.44
C GLY A 48 -0.64 -2.57 -10.83
N LYS A 49 0.54 -2.85 -11.44
CA LYS A 49 1.54 -3.79 -10.88
C LYS A 49 1.93 -3.48 -9.42
N THR A 50 2.19 -2.21 -9.11
CA THR A 50 2.53 -1.79 -7.74
C THR A 50 1.35 -2.03 -6.79
N GLY A 51 0.12 -1.72 -7.22
CA GLY A 51 -1.09 -1.99 -6.44
C GLY A 51 -1.30 -3.48 -6.16
N LEU A 52 -1.07 -4.34 -7.17
CA LEU A 52 -1.10 -5.80 -6.97
C LEU A 52 -0.03 -6.26 -5.97
N GLY A 53 1.18 -5.73 -6.06
CA GLY A 53 2.26 -6.03 -5.11
C GLY A 53 1.92 -5.59 -3.69
N ILE A 54 1.30 -4.41 -3.53
CA ILE A 54 0.80 -3.92 -2.24
C ILE A 54 -0.25 -4.87 -1.68
N ALA A 55 -1.27 -5.23 -2.46
CA ALA A 55 -2.32 -6.15 -2.02
C ALA A 55 -1.72 -7.49 -1.54
N LEU A 56 -0.79 -8.08 -2.31
CA LEU A 56 -0.10 -9.30 -1.90
C LEU A 56 0.66 -9.16 -0.58
N LEU A 57 1.31 -8.00 -0.35
CA LEU A 57 2.03 -7.74 0.90
C LEU A 57 1.09 -7.53 2.09
N GLU A 58 -0.06 -6.90 1.88
CA GLU A 58 -1.10 -6.71 2.89
C GLU A 58 -1.70 -8.06 3.32
N GLU A 59 -2.07 -8.91 2.36
CA GLU A 59 -2.58 -10.26 2.63
C GLU A 59 -1.53 -11.12 3.36
N ALA A 60 -0.26 -11.04 2.93
CA ALA A 60 0.84 -11.71 3.63
C ALA A 60 1.00 -11.21 5.08
N ALA A 61 0.84 -9.90 5.32
CA ALA A 61 0.93 -9.32 6.66
C ALA A 61 -0.25 -9.74 7.56
N ILE A 62 -1.47 -9.81 7.01
CA ILE A 62 -2.67 -10.30 7.71
C ILE A 62 -2.46 -11.75 8.18
N ASP A 63 -1.87 -12.59 7.33
CA ASP A 63 -1.54 -13.99 7.63
C ASP A 63 -0.27 -14.16 8.51
N GLY A 64 0.40 -13.07 8.88
CA GLY A 64 1.62 -13.10 9.68
C GLY A 64 2.84 -13.67 8.95
N VAL A 65 2.83 -13.65 7.62
CA VAL A 65 3.94 -14.09 6.78
C VAL A 65 5.01 -12.98 6.71
N PRO A 66 6.25 -13.26 7.15
CA PRO A 66 7.32 -12.26 7.10
C PRO A 66 7.73 -11.99 5.65
N SER A 67 7.79 -10.71 5.29
CA SER A 67 8.10 -10.25 3.93
C SER A 67 9.36 -9.39 3.90
N ILE A 68 10.24 -9.66 2.94
CA ILE A 68 11.39 -8.79 2.61
C ILE A 68 11.10 -8.16 1.25
N VAL A 69 11.07 -6.83 1.20
CA VAL A 69 10.74 -6.07 -0.01
C VAL A 69 11.95 -5.27 -0.47
N ILE A 70 12.39 -5.51 -1.70
CA ILE A 70 13.45 -4.72 -2.35
C ILE A 70 12.77 -3.79 -3.35
N ASP A 71 12.59 -2.53 -2.94
CA ASP A 71 11.89 -1.53 -3.72
C ASP A 71 12.82 -0.37 -4.10
N PRO A 72 13.40 -0.38 -5.31
CA PRO A 72 14.27 0.71 -5.77
C PRO A 72 13.51 2.00 -6.08
N LYS A 73 12.17 1.96 -6.21
CA LYS A 73 11.35 3.15 -6.49
C LYS A 73 10.85 3.82 -5.21
N GLY A 74 10.73 3.07 -4.13
CA GLY A 74 10.25 3.55 -2.83
C GLY A 74 8.72 3.64 -2.72
N ASP A 75 7.98 3.22 -3.75
CA ASP A 75 6.52 3.26 -3.77
C ASP A 75 5.89 2.35 -2.70
N MET A 76 6.47 1.16 -2.47
CA MET A 76 5.99 0.16 -1.51
C MET A 76 6.41 0.49 -0.08
N ALA A 77 7.52 1.20 0.12
CA ALA A 77 7.95 1.63 1.45
C ALA A 77 6.92 2.57 2.12
N ASN A 78 6.10 3.26 1.33
CA ASN A 78 5.02 4.10 1.82
C ASN A 78 3.99 3.34 2.66
N LEU A 79 3.86 2.02 2.50
CA LEU A 79 2.99 1.20 3.36
C LEU A 79 3.38 1.27 4.84
N PHE A 80 4.66 1.52 5.14
CA PHE A 80 5.14 1.69 6.50
C PHE A 80 4.88 3.09 7.07
N LEU A 81 4.49 4.06 6.25
CA LEU A 81 4.15 5.43 6.68
C LEU A 81 2.70 5.50 7.17
N SER A 82 2.33 4.59 8.07
CA SER A 82 1.07 4.65 8.77
C SER A 82 1.19 5.62 9.96
N PHE A 83 0.39 6.69 9.93
CA PHE A 83 0.36 7.71 10.99
C PHE A 83 -1.06 7.77 11.59
N PRO A 84 -1.44 6.84 12.48
CA PRO A 84 -2.84 6.66 12.90
C PRO A 84 -3.47 7.90 13.53
N THR A 85 -2.69 8.69 14.26
CA THR A 85 -3.13 9.92 14.92
C THR A 85 -2.87 11.18 14.09
N LEU A 86 -2.11 11.03 12.99
CA LEU A 86 -1.57 12.12 12.19
C LEU A 86 -0.86 13.19 13.05
N ASP A 87 -0.17 12.80 14.14
CA ASP A 87 0.57 13.75 14.97
C ASP A 87 1.77 14.30 14.16
N PRO A 88 1.97 15.62 14.06
CA PRO A 88 3.14 16.22 13.41
C PRO A 88 4.48 15.59 13.81
N LYS A 89 4.62 15.10 15.06
CA LYS A 89 5.85 14.46 15.53
C LYS A 89 6.17 13.17 14.80
N ASP A 90 5.16 12.44 14.33
CA ASP A 90 5.35 11.19 13.61
C ASP A 90 5.86 11.43 12.19
N PHE A 91 5.57 12.61 11.61
CA PHE A 91 6.08 13.03 10.31
C PHE A 91 7.51 13.56 10.38
N LEU A 92 7.92 14.14 11.51
CA LEU A 92 9.19 14.84 11.66
C LEU A 92 10.42 14.01 11.26
N PRO A 93 10.56 12.70 11.61
CA PRO A 93 11.69 11.88 11.19
C PRO A 93 11.82 11.70 9.67
N TRP A 94 10.73 11.95 8.93
CA TRP A 94 10.63 11.76 7.49
C TRP A 94 10.71 13.09 6.71
N ILE A 95 10.84 14.23 7.39
CA ILE A 95 11.00 15.53 6.75
C ILE A 95 12.45 15.73 6.31
N ASP A 96 12.63 16.04 5.02
CA ASP A 96 13.89 16.56 4.50
C ASP A 96 14.07 18.03 4.91
N GLU A 97 15.03 18.30 5.78
CA GLU A 97 15.31 19.65 6.27
C GLU A 97 15.72 20.63 5.16
N SER A 98 16.42 20.14 4.14
CA SER A 98 16.88 20.97 3.02
C SER A 98 15.72 21.43 2.15
N GLU A 99 14.73 20.56 1.93
CA GLU A 99 13.52 20.88 1.21
C GLU A 99 12.60 21.80 2.01
N ALA A 100 12.46 21.56 3.32
CA ALA A 100 11.75 22.47 4.22
C ALA A 100 12.35 23.89 4.17
N ALA A 101 13.68 24.00 4.23
CA ALA A 101 14.38 25.28 4.16
C ALA A 101 14.17 26.01 2.83
N ARG A 102 14.14 25.30 1.69
CA ARG A 102 13.81 25.89 0.36
C ARG A 102 12.39 26.46 0.32
N GLN A 103 11.48 25.88 1.09
CA GLN A 103 10.11 26.36 1.25
C GLN A 103 9.96 27.42 2.34
N GLY A 104 11.06 27.87 2.96
CA GLY A 104 11.08 28.88 4.01
C GLY A 104 10.49 28.40 5.34
N ARG A 105 10.52 27.09 5.61
CA ARG A 105 9.98 26.46 6.82
C ARG A 105 11.07 25.70 7.57
N THR A 106 10.94 25.62 8.88
CA THR A 106 11.66 24.64 9.69
C THR A 106 11.12 23.23 9.47
N ALA A 107 11.90 22.20 9.81
CA ALA A 107 11.45 20.81 9.71
C ALA A 107 10.17 20.56 10.54
N SER A 108 10.07 21.16 11.73
CA SER A 108 8.86 21.07 12.58
C SER A 108 7.65 21.75 11.96
N GLU A 109 7.83 22.91 11.31
CA GLU A 109 6.73 23.60 10.61
C GLU A 109 6.28 22.81 9.38
N GLN A 110 7.22 22.21 8.63
CA GLN A 110 6.90 21.35 7.50
C GLN A 110 6.18 20.08 7.95
N ALA A 111 6.60 19.44 9.05
CA ALA A 111 5.92 18.28 9.62
C ALA A 111 4.48 18.60 10.02
N ALA A 112 4.26 19.74 10.69
CA ALA A 112 2.93 20.22 11.04
C ALA A 112 2.08 20.55 9.81
N TRP A 113 2.69 21.14 8.77
CA TRP A 113 2.01 21.41 7.51
C TRP A 113 1.58 20.12 6.81
N THR A 114 2.48 19.13 6.68
CA THR A 114 2.19 17.82 6.06
C THR A 114 1.12 17.05 6.82
N SER A 115 1.20 17.00 8.15
CA SER A 115 0.16 16.40 9.01
C SER A 115 -1.22 17.01 8.73
N ASN A 116 -1.31 18.34 8.68
CA ASN A 116 -2.58 19.03 8.38
C ASN A 116 -3.05 18.78 6.94
N LEU A 117 -2.13 18.70 5.98
CA LEU A 117 -2.46 18.36 4.59
C LEU A 117 -3.10 16.97 4.50
N TRP A 118 -2.50 15.97 5.15
CA TRP A 118 -3.00 14.60 5.18
C TRP A 118 -4.34 14.51 5.89
N ARG A 119 -4.49 15.17 7.04
CA ARG A 119 -5.77 15.23 7.76
C ARG A 119 -6.90 15.80 6.90
N LYS A 120 -6.62 16.83 6.10
CA LYS A 120 -7.61 17.38 5.16
C LYS A 120 -7.93 16.45 3.99
N GLY A 121 -6.96 15.65 3.55
CA GLY A 121 -7.13 14.74 2.42
C GLY A 121 -7.80 13.41 2.77
N LEU A 122 -7.61 12.92 4.00
CA LEU A 122 -8.11 11.62 4.46
C LEU A 122 -9.53 11.66 5.06
N GLY A 123 -10.04 12.85 5.42
CA GLY A 123 -11.43 13.05 5.88
C GLY A 123 -11.63 12.74 7.35
#